data_AF-A0AAT9HM12-F1
#
_entry.id   AF-A0AAT9HM12-F1
#
_cell.length_a   1.000
_cell.length_b   1.000
_cell.length_c   1.000
_cell.angle_alpha   90.00
_cell.angle_beta   90.00
_cell.angle_gamma   90.00
#
_symmetry.space_group_name_H-M   'P 1'
#
loop_
_entity.id
_entity.type
_entity.pdbx_description
1 polymer ?
#
loop_
_entity_poly.entity_id
_entity_poly.type
_entity_poly.pdbx_seq_one_letter_code
_entity_poly.pdbx_strand_id
1 'polypeptide(L)'
;MFADWGYDFLKLDGVGPGSFKSGDNYDNVADVAAWQKAIGTAGRPIHLELSWSLDYGHAEDWKKYSNGWRIDTDVECYCNTLVSWENSVDDRWEHAPAWTGHAGPGGWNDLDSLNVGNGKMDGLTKAERQSYATLWAIAKSPLYTGDDITKLDSYGLSLLTNREVIAINQSSAPPAEPVTASDPQQVWAAPNPDGTYTVALFNLADAPASVTAHWSALGFKGKASVRDVWNRERLGTHQDEITQALPAHGSRLFTVTPHGSRLQWTGHEAEAGALGGNAATADCSACSDGRKVGNLYGGGKVTVDDVVVREPGTYQVRVSYISGDARSALISANGGGATSHTFASTGDWGTVNTVHVPVRLKAGANTITIDSGTDGYAPDIDRIDVQK
;
A
#
# COMPACT_ATOMS: atom_id res chain seq x y z
N MET A 1 23.54 -11.48 28.17
CA MET A 1 23.86 -12.67 27.35
C MET A 1 23.95 -12.34 25.87
N PHE A 2 22.86 -12.09 25.12
CA PHE A 2 22.97 -11.83 23.66
C PHE A 2 23.84 -10.61 23.31
N ALA A 3 23.73 -9.53 24.08
CA ALA A 3 24.62 -8.37 23.94
C ALA A 3 26.10 -8.72 24.21
N ASP A 4 26.38 -9.56 25.22
CA ASP A 4 27.75 -10.00 25.57
C ASP A 4 28.35 -10.90 24.48
N TRP A 5 27.51 -11.64 23.76
CA TRP A 5 27.89 -12.41 22.57
C TRP A 5 28.09 -11.54 21.32
N GLY A 6 27.72 -10.25 21.38
CA GLY A 6 27.93 -9.29 20.30
C GLY A 6 26.83 -9.27 19.23
N TYR A 7 25.64 -9.83 19.50
CA TYR A 7 24.51 -9.74 18.56
C TYR A 7 23.96 -8.31 18.48
N ASP A 8 23.62 -7.89 17.26
CA ASP A 8 23.01 -6.57 16.95
C ASP A 8 21.56 -6.69 16.48
N PHE A 9 21.06 -7.92 16.31
CA PHE A 9 19.74 -8.22 15.79
C PHE A 9 19.17 -9.42 16.54
N LEU A 10 17.93 -9.31 16.99
CA LEU A 10 17.18 -10.38 17.64
C LEU A 10 15.77 -10.43 17.05
N LYS A 11 15.38 -11.61 16.56
CA LYS A 11 14.02 -11.88 16.10
C LYS A 11 13.30 -12.76 17.09
N LEU A 12 12.12 -12.33 17.55
CA LEU A 12 11.21 -13.13 18.37
C LEU A 12 10.14 -13.72 17.48
N ASP A 13 10.03 -15.04 17.49
CA ASP A 13 9.09 -15.78 16.65
C ASP A 13 7.89 -16.31 17.45
N GLY A 14 6.78 -16.56 16.76
CA GLY A 14 5.52 -16.97 17.40
C GLY A 14 4.92 -15.93 18.35
N VAL A 15 5.19 -14.65 18.11
CA VAL A 15 4.59 -13.52 18.82
C VAL A 15 3.09 -13.46 18.50
N GLY A 16 2.30 -13.12 19.51
CA GLY A 16 0.85 -12.99 19.44
C GLY A 16 0.35 -11.84 20.34
N PRO A 17 -0.86 -11.31 20.10
CA PRO A 17 -1.89 -11.86 19.22
C PRO A 17 -1.55 -11.77 17.73
N GLY A 18 -2.04 -12.76 16.98
CA GLY A 18 -1.64 -13.03 15.58
C GLY A 18 -1.29 -14.52 15.36
N SER A 19 -0.71 -14.86 14.22
CA SER A 19 -0.08 -16.17 13.94
C SER A 19 -1.06 -17.37 13.83
N PHE A 20 -2.28 -17.14 13.32
CA PHE A 20 -3.40 -18.11 13.22
C PHE A 20 -3.81 -18.78 14.55
N LYS A 21 -3.29 -18.29 15.67
CA LYS A 21 -3.66 -18.69 17.02
C LYS A 21 -4.17 -17.45 17.75
N SER A 22 -5.40 -17.05 17.45
CA SER A 22 -6.05 -15.93 18.12
C SER A 22 -6.75 -16.37 19.41
N GLY A 23 -6.72 -15.50 20.43
CA GLY A 23 -7.42 -15.65 21.71
C GLY A 23 -6.57 -15.18 22.90
N ASP A 24 -7.23 -14.77 23.99
CA ASP A 24 -6.61 -14.17 25.20
C ASP A 24 -5.45 -14.97 25.80
N ASN A 25 -5.36 -16.27 25.52
CA ASN A 25 -4.29 -17.15 26.00
C ASN A 25 -3.00 -17.08 25.16
N TYR A 26 -2.99 -16.35 24.04
CA TYR A 26 -1.85 -16.19 23.12
C TYR A 26 -1.52 -14.71 22.87
N ASP A 27 -1.76 -13.86 23.87
CA ASP A 27 -1.25 -12.50 23.92
C ASP A 27 0.06 -12.47 24.71
N ASN A 28 1.16 -12.15 24.01
CA ASN A 28 2.49 -12.00 24.61
C ASN A 28 3.07 -10.58 24.41
N VAL A 29 2.21 -9.57 24.22
CA VAL A 29 2.61 -8.15 24.16
C VAL A 29 3.44 -7.75 25.39
N ALA A 30 3.03 -8.21 26.58
CA ALA A 30 3.76 -7.95 27.82
C ALA A 30 5.16 -8.56 27.85
N ASP A 31 5.35 -9.73 27.22
CA ASP A 31 6.66 -10.36 27.11
C ASP A 31 7.56 -9.59 26.13
N VAL A 32 7.00 -9.14 24.99
CA VAL A 32 7.72 -8.27 24.04
C VAL A 32 8.19 -6.99 24.73
N ALA A 33 7.34 -6.34 25.53
CA ALA A 33 7.70 -5.17 26.31
C ALA A 33 8.82 -5.46 27.33
N ALA A 34 8.83 -6.64 27.95
CA ALA A 34 9.90 -7.06 28.85
C ALA A 34 11.23 -7.28 28.10
N TRP A 35 11.20 -7.88 26.91
CA TRP A 35 12.37 -8.02 26.04
C TRP A 35 12.94 -6.67 25.61
N GLN A 36 12.07 -5.75 25.17
CA GLN A 36 12.45 -4.38 24.80
C GLN A 36 13.17 -3.66 25.96
N LYS A 37 12.62 -3.76 27.18
CA LYS A 37 13.22 -3.17 28.37
C LYS A 37 14.58 -3.78 28.69
N ALA A 38 14.70 -5.11 28.60
CA ALA A 38 15.95 -5.81 28.86
C ALA A 38 17.03 -5.39 27.85
N ILE A 39 16.70 -5.33 26.55
CA ILE A 39 17.58 -4.85 25.48
C ILE A 39 18.03 -3.41 25.76
N GLY A 40 17.10 -2.52 26.15
CA GLY A 40 17.42 -1.13 26.48
C GLY A 40 18.42 -0.96 27.63
N THR A 41 18.54 -1.96 28.53
CA THR A 41 19.52 -1.96 29.63
C THR A 41 20.81 -2.71 29.33
N ALA A 42 20.92 -3.39 28.18
CA ALA A 42 22.02 -4.28 27.85
C ALA A 42 23.31 -3.55 27.42
N GLY A 43 23.28 -2.22 27.25
CA GLY A 43 24.45 -1.40 26.90
C GLY A 43 24.95 -1.53 25.45
N ARG A 44 24.29 -2.35 24.62
CA ARG A 44 24.50 -2.51 23.18
C ARG A 44 23.15 -2.32 22.46
N PRO A 45 23.03 -1.46 21.44
CA PRO A 45 21.84 -1.39 20.61
C PRO A 45 21.60 -2.74 19.93
N ILE A 46 20.38 -3.27 20.03
CA ILE A 46 19.95 -4.50 19.34
C ILE A 46 18.63 -4.17 18.65
N HIS A 47 18.55 -4.43 17.34
CA HIS A 47 17.29 -4.37 16.60
C HIS A 47 16.40 -5.53 17.05
N LEU A 48 15.19 -5.21 17.50
CA LEU A 48 14.18 -6.19 17.89
C LEU A 48 13.15 -6.36 16.77
N GLU A 49 13.13 -7.53 16.15
CA GLU A 49 12.19 -7.92 15.08
C GLU A 49 11.14 -8.89 15.64
N LEU A 50 9.88 -8.73 15.24
CA LEU A 50 8.79 -9.61 15.69
C LEU A 50 8.23 -10.42 14.50
N SER A 51 7.96 -11.71 14.72
CA SER A 51 7.23 -12.60 13.81
C SER A 51 6.27 -13.48 14.64
N TRP A 52 5.18 -14.03 14.12
CA TRP A 52 4.95 -14.45 12.74
C TRP A 52 3.96 -13.57 11.97
N SER A 53 2.65 -13.80 12.01
CA SER A 53 1.64 -12.97 11.32
C SER A 53 0.91 -12.13 12.35
N LEU A 54 1.45 -10.96 12.72
CA LEU A 54 0.96 -10.19 13.85
C LEU A 54 -0.42 -9.59 13.63
N ASP A 55 -1.21 -9.51 14.70
CA ASP A 55 -2.52 -8.87 14.65
C ASP A 55 -2.38 -7.35 14.44
N TYR A 56 -3.07 -6.84 13.42
CA TYR A 56 -3.17 -5.42 13.11
C TYR A 56 -3.70 -4.59 14.27
N GLY A 57 -4.65 -5.12 15.05
CA GLY A 57 -5.24 -4.42 16.20
C GLY A 57 -4.24 -4.01 17.27
N HIS A 58 -3.03 -4.57 17.23
CA HIS A 58 -1.92 -4.29 18.14
C HIS A 58 -0.75 -3.56 17.47
N ALA A 59 -0.92 -2.98 16.27
CA ALA A 59 0.13 -2.27 15.55
C ALA A 59 0.84 -1.20 16.39
N GLU A 60 0.11 -0.45 17.22
CA GLU A 60 0.68 0.54 18.14
C GLU A 60 1.55 -0.09 19.25
N ASP A 61 1.17 -1.26 19.75
CA ASP A 61 1.99 -2.00 20.72
C ASP A 61 3.27 -2.53 20.06
N TRP A 62 3.17 -3.11 18.85
CA TRP A 62 4.32 -3.58 18.09
C TRP A 62 5.31 -2.46 17.82
N LYS A 63 4.82 -1.33 17.32
CA LYS A 63 5.64 -0.13 17.08
C LYS A 63 6.27 0.43 18.34
N LYS A 64 5.59 0.35 19.48
CA LYS A 64 6.10 0.83 20.76
C LYS A 64 7.20 -0.06 21.33
N TYR A 65 7.10 -1.37 21.13
CA TYR A 65 7.98 -2.34 21.79
C TYR A 65 9.00 -3.02 20.86
N SER A 66 9.01 -2.78 19.55
CA SER A 66 10.00 -3.35 18.62
C SER A 66 10.51 -2.34 17.59
N ASN A 67 11.41 -2.79 16.71
CA ASN A 67 11.95 -2.04 15.58
C ASN A 67 11.44 -2.56 14.22
N GLY A 68 10.76 -3.69 14.23
CA GLY A 68 10.09 -4.28 13.07
C GLY A 68 9.05 -5.30 13.53
N TRP A 69 8.03 -5.49 12.69
CA TRP A 69 6.93 -6.42 12.94
C TRP A 69 6.47 -7.03 11.63
N ARG A 70 6.42 -8.35 11.60
CA ARG A 70 5.96 -9.07 10.42
C ARG A 70 4.45 -8.99 10.30
N ILE A 71 4.01 -8.55 9.12
CA ILE A 71 2.60 -8.24 8.85
C ILE A 71 1.80 -9.40 8.26
N ASP A 72 2.46 -10.52 8.00
CA ASP A 72 1.92 -11.66 7.27
C ASP A 72 2.67 -12.95 7.63
N THR A 73 2.29 -14.05 7.01
CA THR A 73 2.86 -15.38 7.14
C THR A 73 4.27 -15.50 6.53
N ASP A 74 4.83 -16.71 6.55
CA ASP A 74 6.13 -16.98 5.94
C ASP A 74 6.04 -16.77 4.44
N VAL A 75 7.04 -16.12 3.86
CA VAL A 75 7.12 -16.04 2.40
C VAL A 75 7.53 -17.39 1.79
N GLU A 76 8.13 -18.27 2.58
CA GLU A 76 8.45 -19.62 2.13
C GLU A 76 7.18 -20.46 1.91
N CYS A 77 7.05 -21.08 0.73
CA CYS A 77 5.94 -21.99 0.42
C CYS A 77 6.06 -23.36 1.12
N TYR A 78 7.21 -23.65 1.73
CA TYR A 78 7.60 -24.98 2.23
C TYR A 78 7.35 -26.11 1.22
N CYS A 79 7.60 -25.80 -0.05
CA CYS A 79 7.35 -26.66 -1.19
C CYS A 79 8.67 -27.06 -1.88
N ASN A 80 8.62 -27.47 -3.16
CA ASN A 80 9.83 -27.88 -3.89
C ASN A 80 10.74 -26.69 -4.29
N THR A 81 10.31 -25.46 -4.03
CA THR A 81 11.02 -24.19 -4.24
C THR A 81 11.02 -23.40 -2.94
N LEU A 82 11.71 -22.27 -2.89
CA LEU A 82 11.72 -21.39 -1.73
C LEU A 82 10.37 -20.70 -1.57
N VAL A 83 9.88 -20.08 -2.63
CA VAL A 83 8.61 -19.36 -2.64
C VAL A 83 7.75 -19.79 -3.83
N SER A 84 6.50 -19.36 -3.85
CA SER A 84 5.60 -19.42 -5.01
C SER A 84 4.84 -18.11 -5.08
N TRP A 85 4.43 -17.70 -6.29
CA TRP A 85 3.69 -16.44 -6.45
C TRP A 85 2.38 -16.47 -5.66
N GLU A 86 1.51 -17.45 -5.93
CA GLU A 86 0.10 -17.49 -5.49
C GLU A 86 -0.16 -18.01 -4.06
N ASN A 87 0.87 -18.46 -3.32
CA ASN A 87 0.66 -18.97 -1.95
C ASN A 87 1.35 -18.10 -0.89
N SER A 88 1.94 -16.97 -1.28
CA SER A 88 2.81 -16.24 -0.35
C SER A 88 3.20 -14.83 -0.80
N VAL A 89 3.64 -14.65 -2.06
CA VAL A 89 4.27 -13.39 -2.48
C VAL A 89 3.22 -12.36 -2.88
N ASP A 90 2.19 -12.78 -3.60
CA ASP A 90 1.15 -11.88 -4.12
C ASP A 90 0.20 -11.35 -3.04
N ASP A 91 -0.03 -12.12 -1.97
CA ASP A 91 -0.77 -11.70 -0.76
C ASP A 91 -0.29 -10.34 -0.21
N ARG A 92 1.00 -10.00 -0.41
CA ARG A 92 1.57 -8.75 0.12
C ARG A 92 1.02 -7.49 -0.53
N TRP A 93 0.49 -7.57 -1.75
CA TRP A 93 -0.19 -6.42 -2.38
C TRP A 93 -1.54 -6.14 -1.71
N GLU A 94 -2.18 -7.14 -1.10
CA GLU A 94 -3.43 -6.97 -0.36
C GLU A 94 -3.18 -6.54 1.08
N HIS A 95 -2.19 -7.13 1.76
CA HIS A 95 -1.96 -6.91 3.18
C HIS A 95 -1.12 -5.65 3.49
N ALA A 96 -0.07 -5.36 2.70
CA ALA A 96 0.81 -4.23 2.99
C ALA A 96 0.13 -2.86 3.11
N PRO A 97 -0.89 -2.50 2.28
CA PRO A 97 -1.55 -1.20 2.35
C PRO A 97 -2.11 -0.84 3.73
N ALA A 98 -2.69 -1.79 4.45
CA ALA A 98 -3.26 -1.56 5.78
C ALA A 98 -2.19 -1.11 6.78
N TRP A 99 -0.98 -1.66 6.65
CA TRP A 99 0.13 -1.44 7.56
C TRP A 99 0.99 -0.24 7.19
N THR A 100 0.88 0.31 5.97
CA THR A 100 1.78 1.36 5.46
C THR A 100 1.91 2.56 6.40
N GLY A 101 0.82 3.02 7.00
CA GLY A 101 0.80 4.16 7.93
C GLY A 101 1.57 3.94 9.24
N HIS A 102 1.86 2.69 9.59
CA HIS A 102 2.59 2.34 10.81
C HIS A 102 4.11 2.39 10.63
N ALA A 103 4.60 2.18 9.41
CA ALA A 103 6.02 2.11 9.10
C ALA A 103 6.68 3.49 9.02
N GLY A 104 7.88 3.61 9.59
CA GLY A 104 8.70 4.81 9.54
C GLY A 104 9.80 4.84 10.60
N PRO A 105 10.41 6.00 10.86
CA PRO A 105 11.37 6.13 11.95
C PRO A 105 10.79 5.62 13.28
N GLY A 106 11.42 4.59 13.85
CA GLY A 106 10.92 3.88 15.04
C GLY A 106 10.65 2.40 14.78
N GLY A 107 10.17 2.06 13.58
CA GLY A 107 10.08 0.68 13.13
C GLY A 107 9.37 0.50 11.79
N TRP A 108 9.58 -0.66 11.17
CA TRP A 108 9.16 -0.93 9.79
C TRP A 108 8.30 -2.18 9.71
N ASN A 109 7.38 -2.18 8.74
CA ASN A 109 6.65 -3.39 8.38
C ASN A 109 7.64 -4.41 7.80
N ASP A 110 7.70 -5.61 8.39
CA ASP A 110 8.47 -6.73 7.87
C ASP A 110 7.61 -7.53 6.90
N LEU A 111 7.96 -7.46 5.62
CA LEU A 111 7.36 -8.31 4.60
C LEU A 111 8.03 -9.69 4.56
N ASP A 112 8.83 -10.07 5.53
CA ASP A 112 9.65 -11.28 5.53
C ASP A 112 10.83 -11.22 4.54
N SER A 113 11.55 -12.32 4.41
CA SER A 113 12.76 -12.43 3.58
C SER A 113 12.50 -12.06 2.11
N LEU A 114 13.57 -11.76 1.36
CA LEU A 114 13.56 -11.47 -0.07
C LEU A 114 14.31 -12.59 -0.80
N ASN A 115 13.55 -13.57 -1.32
CA ASN A 115 14.05 -14.80 -1.95
C ASN A 115 13.96 -14.71 -3.47
N VAL A 116 14.94 -14.05 -4.09
CA VAL A 116 14.95 -13.74 -5.54
C VAL A 116 16.25 -14.16 -6.23
N GLY A 117 17.13 -14.83 -5.48
CA GLY A 117 18.53 -15.07 -5.77
C GLY A 117 18.87 -16.45 -6.32
N ASN A 118 18.13 -17.49 -5.95
CA ASN A 118 18.45 -18.90 -6.15
C ASN A 118 17.93 -19.51 -7.47
N GLY A 119 17.53 -18.69 -8.45
CA GLY A 119 17.25 -19.16 -9.79
C GLY A 119 16.00 -20.02 -9.88
N LYS A 120 16.14 -21.26 -10.34
CA LYS A 120 14.97 -22.16 -10.41
C LYS A 120 14.45 -22.52 -9.02
N MET A 121 15.31 -22.50 -8.00
CA MET A 121 14.90 -22.79 -6.63
C MET A 121 14.09 -21.67 -6.00
N ASP A 122 14.11 -20.44 -6.54
CA ASP A 122 13.22 -19.37 -6.08
C ASP A 122 11.75 -19.79 -6.22
N GLY A 123 11.41 -20.44 -7.34
CA GLY A 123 10.04 -20.78 -7.70
C GLY A 123 9.31 -19.68 -8.48
N LEU A 124 10.02 -18.62 -8.85
CA LEU A 124 9.45 -17.45 -9.53
C LEU A 124 10.06 -17.21 -10.91
N THR A 125 9.25 -16.66 -11.81
CA THR A 125 9.69 -16.07 -13.06
C THR A 125 10.54 -14.82 -12.80
N LYS A 126 11.25 -14.33 -13.84
CA LYS A 126 12.01 -13.07 -13.70
C LYS A 126 11.09 -11.88 -13.41
N ALA A 127 9.90 -11.85 -14.01
CA ALA A 127 8.93 -10.77 -13.83
C ALA A 127 8.48 -10.69 -12.36
N GLU A 128 8.12 -11.84 -11.79
CA GLU A 128 7.69 -11.99 -10.39
C GLU A 128 8.80 -11.60 -9.42
N ARG A 129 10.04 -12.07 -9.63
CA ARG A 129 11.18 -11.68 -8.78
C ARG A 129 11.43 -10.18 -8.78
N GLN A 130 11.28 -9.51 -9.92
CA GLN A 130 11.39 -8.06 -9.97
C GLN A 130 10.24 -7.37 -9.23
N SER A 131 9.01 -7.86 -9.38
CA SER A 131 7.83 -7.33 -8.68
C SER A 131 7.95 -7.49 -7.17
N TYR A 132 8.40 -8.65 -6.71
CA TYR A 132 8.74 -8.95 -5.32
C TYR A 132 9.77 -7.94 -4.78
N ALA A 133 10.93 -7.82 -5.44
CA ALA A 133 11.95 -6.86 -5.01
C ALA A 133 11.47 -5.40 -5.07
N THR A 134 10.59 -5.07 -6.03
CA THR A 134 10.00 -3.73 -6.17
C THR A 134 9.07 -3.42 -4.99
N LEU A 135 8.16 -4.34 -4.63
CA LEU A 135 7.24 -4.13 -3.52
C LEU A 135 8.01 -3.97 -2.20
N TRP A 136 8.99 -4.83 -1.91
CA TRP A 136 9.81 -4.72 -0.70
C TRP A 136 10.54 -3.37 -0.64
N ALA A 137 11.07 -2.91 -1.78
CA ALA A 137 11.75 -1.64 -1.83
C ALA A 137 10.83 -0.45 -1.55
N ILE A 138 9.66 -0.38 -2.20
CA ILE A 138 8.75 0.76 -2.05
C ILE A 138 7.98 0.71 -0.72
N ALA A 139 7.74 -0.48 -0.17
CA ALA A 139 7.13 -0.67 1.15
C ALA A 139 8.10 -0.41 2.31
N LYS A 140 9.38 -0.16 2.00
CA LYS A 140 10.44 0.08 3.00
C LYS A 140 10.66 -1.12 3.93
N SER A 141 10.29 -2.32 3.47
CA SER A 141 10.54 -3.54 4.21
C SER A 141 12.04 -3.72 4.42
N PRO A 142 12.48 -4.28 5.56
CA PRO A 142 13.84 -4.75 5.68
C PRO A 142 14.21 -5.68 4.51
N LEU A 143 15.42 -5.51 3.98
CA LEU A 143 15.93 -6.30 2.86
C LEU A 143 16.86 -7.41 3.37
N TYR A 144 16.27 -8.43 4.00
CA TYR A 144 16.99 -9.66 4.37
C TYR A 144 16.83 -10.69 3.26
N THR A 145 17.91 -11.21 2.71
CA THR A 145 17.83 -12.31 1.73
C THR A 145 17.79 -13.65 2.46
N GLY A 146 16.83 -14.51 2.14
CA GLY A 146 16.80 -15.92 2.55
C GLY A 146 17.45 -16.84 1.51
N ASP A 147 18.07 -16.26 0.47
CA ASP A 147 18.77 -17.01 -0.57
C ASP A 147 20.03 -17.71 -0.05
N ASP A 148 20.45 -18.75 -0.79
CA ASP A 148 21.75 -19.39 -0.55
C ASP A 148 22.79 -18.53 -1.26
N ILE A 149 23.49 -17.69 -0.49
CA ILE A 149 24.47 -16.74 -1.04
C ILE A 149 25.61 -17.41 -1.82
N THR A 150 25.80 -18.73 -1.71
CA THR A 150 26.78 -19.49 -2.51
C THR A 150 26.25 -19.93 -3.87
N LYS A 151 24.94 -19.77 -4.11
CA LYS A 151 24.22 -20.23 -5.32
C LYS A 151 23.44 -19.13 -6.04
N LEU A 152 23.70 -17.86 -5.73
CA LEU A 152 23.03 -16.74 -6.38
C LEU A 152 23.22 -16.79 -7.91
N ASP A 153 22.12 -16.69 -8.65
CA ASP A 153 22.15 -16.47 -10.08
C ASP A 153 22.44 -14.99 -10.41
N SER A 154 22.85 -14.72 -11.66
CA SER A 154 23.24 -13.37 -12.07
C SER A 154 22.09 -12.36 -12.07
N TYR A 155 20.85 -12.82 -12.28
CA TYR A 155 19.68 -11.96 -12.26
C TYR A 155 19.30 -11.60 -10.83
N GLY A 156 19.22 -12.58 -9.93
CA GLY A 156 18.96 -12.36 -8.52
C GLY A 156 20.01 -11.49 -7.85
N LEU A 157 21.30 -11.72 -8.15
CA LEU A 157 22.36 -10.81 -7.70
C LEU A 157 22.14 -9.37 -8.20
N SER A 158 21.66 -9.19 -9.43
CA SER A 158 21.36 -7.86 -9.96
C SER A 158 20.16 -7.19 -9.27
N LEU A 159 19.18 -7.98 -8.81
CA LEU A 159 18.05 -7.48 -8.02
C LEU A 159 18.50 -7.04 -6.63
N LEU A 160 19.23 -7.92 -5.93
CA LEU A 160 19.71 -7.70 -4.56
C LEU A 160 20.73 -6.54 -4.44
N THR A 161 21.40 -6.17 -5.53
CA THR A 161 22.48 -5.17 -5.51
C THR A 161 22.19 -3.90 -6.29
N ASN A 162 20.96 -3.71 -6.79
CA ASN A 162 20.63 -2.50 -7.53
C ASN A 162 20.58 -1.28 -6.61
N ARG A 163 21.64 -0.45 -6.68
CA ARG A 163 21.81 0.73 -5.82
C ARG A 163 20.67 1.74 -5.87
N GLU A 164 19.99 1.89 -6.99
CA GLU A 164 18.88 2.86 -7.09
C GLU A 164 17.61 2.33 -6.40
N VAL A 165 17.37 1.02 -6.47
CA VAL A 165 16.26 0.35 -5.76
C VAL A 165 16.54 0.35 -4.25
N ILE A 166 17.77 0.03 -3.85
CA ILE A 166 18.20 0.10 -2.44
C ILE A 166 18.08 1.54 -1.94
N ALA A 167 18.45 2.55 -2.74
CA ALA A 167 18.31 3.95 -2.35
C ALA A 167 16.84 4.35 -2.15
N ILE A 168 15.91 3.81 -2.94
CA ILE A 168 14.46 3.98 -2.70
C ILE A 168 14.07 3.36 -1.36
N ASN A 169 14.48 2.12 -1.09
CA ASN A 169 14.17 1.44 0.17
C ASN A 169 14.75 2.18 1.40
N GLN A 170 15.97 2.67 1.30
CA GLN A 170 16.71 3.29 2.40
C GLN A 170 16.52 4.81 2.50
N SER A 171 15.65 5.41 1.67
CA SER A 171 15.39 6.85 1.73
C SER A 171 14.42 7.22 2.84
N SER A 172 14.44 8.49 3.24
CA SER A 172 13.49 9.08 4.19
C SER A 172 12.11 9.37 3.60
N ALA A 173 11.86 9.00 2.34
CA ALA A 173 10.50 9.03 1.79
C ALA A 173 9.61 8.02 2.53
N PRO A 174 8.30 8.31 2.70
CA PRO A 174 7.36 7.33 3.26
C PRO A 174 7.30 6.08 2.36
N PRO A 175 6.79 4.95 2.87
CA PRO A 175 6.45 3.84 2.01
C PRO A 175 5.43 4.27 0.94
N ALA A 176 5.49 3.63 -0.22
CA ALA A 176 4.51 3.87 -1.27
C ALA A 176 3.17 3.24 -0.92
N GLU A 177 2.10 3.92 -1.32
CA GLU A 177 0.72 3.47 -1.15
C GLU A 177 0.10 3.23 -2.54
N PRO A 178 -0.90 2.34 -2.64
CA PRO A 178 -1.64 2.15 -3.89
C PRO A 178 -2.44 3.41 -4.22
N VAL A 179 -2.14 4.02 -5.37
CA VAL A 179 -2.83 5.20 -5.90
C VAL A 179 -4.09 4.79 -6.69
N THR A 180 -3.99 3.69 -7.44
CA THR A 180 -5.13 3.04 -8.13
C THR A 180 -5.17 1.58 -7.70
N ALA A 181 -6.06 1.24 -6.78
CA ALA A 181 -6.12 -0.08 -6.14
C ALA A 181 -7.18 -1.03 -6.74
N SER A 182 -8.00 -0.55 -7.68
CA SER A 182 -9.27 -1.22 -8.03
C SER A 182 -9.18 -2.29 -9.13
N ASP A 183 -7.97 -2.66 -9.59
CA ASP A 183 -7.74 -3.62 -10.68
C ASP A 183 -6.37 -4.33 -10.45
N PRO A 184 -6.16 -5.59 -10.91
CA PRO A 184 -4.83 -6.19 -11.01
C PRO A 184 -3.76 -5.29 -11.68
N GLN A 185 -4.13 -4.29 -12.47
CA GLN A 185 -3.19 -3.23 -12.88
C GLN A 185 -3.10 -2.11 -11.84
N GLN A 186 -2.07 -2.17 -10.99
CA GLN A 186 -1.92 -1.24 -9.88
C GLN A 186 -0.81 -0.21 -10.11
N VAL A 187 -1.03 1.00 -9.61
CA VAL A 187 -0.04 2.07 -9.50
C VAL A 187 0.18 2.36 -8.04
N TRP A 188 1.43 2.33 -7.59
CA TRP A 188 1.83 2.68 -6.24
C TRP A 188 2.75 3.88 -6.27
N ALA A 189 2.63 4.80 -5.32
CA ALA A 189 3.50 5.96 -5.29
C ALA A 189 3.81 6.49 -3.89
N ALA A 190 4.96 7.15 -3.78
CA ALA A 190 5.36 7.92 -2.61
C ALA A 190 5.96 9.27 -3.05
N PRO A 191 5.60 10.40 -2.42
CA PRO A 191 6.31 11.65 -2.60
C PRO A 191 7.67 11.59 -1.92
N ASN A 192 8.73 11.97 -2.63
CA ASN A 192 10.08 12.05 -2.07
C ASN A 192 10.35 13.46 -1.50
N PRO A 193 11.23 13.59 -0.47
CA PRO A 193 11.55 14.89 0.15
C PRO A 193 12.11 15.95 -0.81
N ASP A 194 12.71 15.53 -1.91
CA ASP A 194 13.27 16.41 -2.95
C ASP A 194 12.24 16.88 -3.99
N GLY A 195 10.97 16.53 -3.80
CA GLY A 195 9.87 16.88 -4.71
C GLY A 195 9.71 15.95 -5.91
N THR A 196 10.54 14.92 -6.03
CA THR A 196 10.30 13.81 -6.96
C THR A 196 9.27 12.82 -6.40
N TYR A 197 8.86 11.85 -7.20
CA TYR A 197 7.98 10.77 -6.78
C TYR A 197 8.65 9.43 -7.09
N THR A 198 8.52 8.50 -6.15
CA THR A 198 8.72 7.06 -6.42
C THR A 198 7.40 6.54 -6.97
N VAL A 199 7.41 5.92 -8.15
CA VAL A 199 6.20 5.38 -8.80
C VAL A 199 6.46 3.95 -9.26
N ALA A 200 5.68 2.99 -8.79
CA ALA A 200 5.74 1.61 -9.24
C ALA A 200 4.47 1.25 -10.01
N LEU A 201 4.63 0.54 -11.12
CA LEU A 201 3.56 -0.07 -11.88
C LEU A 201 3.61 -1.58 -11.68
N PHE A 202 2.48 -2.21 -11.40
CA PHE A 202 2.35 -3.65 -11.27
C PHE A 202 1.22 -4.18 -12.14
N ASN A 203 1.47 -5.30 -12.80
CA ASN A 203 0.42 -6.10 -13.42
C ASN A 203 0.32 -7.42 -12.66
N LEU A 204 -0.66 -7.54 -11.77
CA LEU A 204 -0.91 -8.72 -10.94
C LEU A 204 -1.74 -9.79 -11.66
N ALA A 205 -2.16 -9.55 -12.91
CA ALA A 205 -2.90 -10.55 -13.69
C ALA A 205 -1.98 -11.60 -14.33
N ASP A 206 -2.56 -12.77 -14.63
CA ASP A 206 -1.91 -13.90 -15.32
C ASP A 206 -1.62 -13.65 -16.81
N ALA A 207 -1.96 -12.47 -17.34
CA ALA A 207 -1.78 -12.10 -18.73
C ALA A 207 -1.10 -10.74 -18.86
N PRO A 208 -0.35 -10.48 -19.94
CA PRO A 208 0.22 -9.16 -20.20
C PRO A 208 -0.85 -8.07 -20.28
N ALA A 209 -0.60 -6.94 -19.62
CA ALA A 209 -1.51 -5.80 -19.60
C ALA A 209 -0.73 -4.48 -19.64
N SER A 210 -1.41 -3.40 -20.06
CA SER A 210 -0.85 -2.05 -19.96
C SER A 210 -1.25 -1.42 -18.64
N VAL A 211 -0.29 -0.81 -17.96
CA VAL A 211 -0.51 -0.09 -16.70
C VAL A 211 -0.15 1.37 -16.91
N THR A 212 -1.02 2.27 -16.46
CA THR A 212 -0.88 3.72 -16.68
C THR A 212 -0.87 4.46 -15.34
N ALA A 213 0.22 5.19 -15.07
CA ALA A 213 0.26 6.18 -14.01
C ALA A 213 -0.09 7.55 -14.56
N HIS A 214 -1.22 8.10 -14.12
CA HIS A 214 -1.60 9.47 -14.40
C HIS A 214 -1.00 10.40 -13.35
N TRP A 215 -0.29 11.46 -13.77
CA TRP A 215 0.26 12.49 -12.88
C TRP A 215 -0.81 13.13 -11.99
N SER A 216 -2.03 13.21 -12.50
CA SER A 216 -3.15 13.77 -11.77
C SER A 216 -3.47 12.99 -10.48
N ALA A 217 -3.31 11.66 -10.51
CA ALA A 217 -3.45 10.82 -9.34
C ALA A 217 -2.29 11.01 -8.34
N LEU A 218 -1.15 11.52 -8.78
CA LEU A 218 -0.02 11.91 -7.92
C LEU A 218 -0.11 13.36 -7.41
N GLY A 219 -1.16 14.10 -7.80
CA GLY A 219 -1.39 15.48 -7.39
C GLY A 219 -0.71 16.54 -8.25
N PHE A 220 -0.30 16.24 -9.48
CA PHE A 220 0.22 17.24 -10.42
C PHE A 220 -0.25 17.00 -11.87
N LYS A 221 0.00 17.96 -12.76
CA LYS A 221 -0.26 17.83 -14.20
C LYS A 221 0.85 18.48 -15.01
N GLY A 222 0.93 18.18 -16.29
CA GLY A 222 1.93 18.73 -17.19
C GLY A 222 3.09 17.76 -17.47
N LYS A 223 4.25 18.32 -17.79
CA LYS A 223 5.45 17.54 -18.12
C LYS A 223 6.09 16.95 -16.86
N ALA A 224 6.61 15.75 -16.95
CA ALA A 224 7.50 15.16 -15.95
C ALA A 224 8.60 14.34 -16.63
N SER A 225 9.81 14.38 -16.07
CA SER A 225 10.90 13.48 -16.48
C SER A 225 10.78 12.15 -15.76
N VAL A 226 10.99 11.04 -16.48
CA VAL A 226 10.87 9.70 -15.93
C VAL A 226 12.20 8.95 -16.06
N ARG A 227 12.64 8.33 -14.97
CA ARG A 227 13.79 7.43 -14.90
C ARG A 227 13.34 6.04 -14.51
N ASP A 228 13.62 5.04 -15.35
CA ASP A 228 13.49 3.62 -15.01
C ASP A 228 14.66 3.20 -14.12
N VAL A 229 14.32 2.75 -12.91
CA VAL A 229 15.25 2.42 -11.84
C VAL A 229 15.87 1.04 -12.05
N TRP A 230 15.11 0.10 -12.61
CA TRP A 230 15.61 -1.25 -12.91
C TRP A 230 16.55 -1.23 -14.11
N ASN A 231 16.15 -0.53 -15.18
CA ASN A 231 16.96 -0.41 -16.40
C ASN A 231 18.02 0.69 -16.33
N ARG A 232 18.01 1.52 -15.27
CA ARG A 232 18.88 2.71 -15.09
C ARG A 232 18.80 3.69 -16.25
N GLU A 233 17.66 3.71 -16.92
CA GLU A 233 17.43 4.42 -18.17
C GLU A 233 16.62 5.69 -17.92
N ARG A 234 16.90 6.74 -18.69
CA ARG A 234 16.04 7.92 -18.74
C ARG A 234 15.05 7.74 -19.87
N LEU A 235 13.77 7.61 -19.55
CA LEU A 235 12.69 7.44 -20.54
C LEU A 235 12.29 8.77 -21.20
N GLY A 236 12.87 9.88 -20.74
CA GLY A 236 12.62 11.21 -21.28
C GLY A 236 11.52 11.93 -20.52
N THR A 237 10.81 12.81 -21.23
CA THR A 237 9.75 13.65 -20.66
C THR A 237 8.39 13.20 -21.16
N HIS A 238 7.49 12.95 -20.22
CA HIS A 238 6.12 12.52 -20.46
C HIS A 238 5.14 13.63 -20.09
N GLN A 239 4.07 13.76 -20.87
CA GLN A 239 2.99 14.71 -20.65
C GLN A 239 1.83 13.99 -19.97
N ASP A 240 1.42 14.46 -18.78
CA ASP A 240 0.27 14.02 -17.99
C ASP A 240 0.25 12.56 -17.49
N GLU A 241 0.96 11.63 -18.13
CA GLU A 241 0.97 10.21 -17.75
C GLU A 241 2.17 9.43 -18.32
N ILE A 242 2.39 8.24 -17.77
CA ILE A 242 3.23 7.20 -18.39
C ILE A 242 2.49 5.86 -18.42
N THR A 243 2.53 5.20 -19.57
CA THR A 243 1.97 3.86 -19.79
C THR A 243 3.07 2.88 -20.13
N GLN A 244 3.01 1.67 -19.58
CA GLN A 244 3.92 0.57 -19.90
C GLN A 244 3.15 -0.73 -20.11
N ALA A 245 3.55 -1.49 -21.13
CA ALA A 245 3.12 -2.86 -21.29
C ALA A 245 3.96 -3.77 -20.38
N LEU A 246 3.32 -4.45 -19.44
CA LEU A 246 3.94 -5.35 -18.49
C LEU A 246 3.55 -6.80 -18.83
N PRO A 247 4.47 -7.77 -18.68
CA PRO A 247 4.09 -9.18 -18.72
C PRO A 247 3.16 -9.51 -17.54
N ALA A 248 2.61 -10.73 -17.54
CA ALA A 248 1.99 -11.28 -16.33
C ALA A 248 2.94 -11.14 -15.14
N HIS A 249 2.40 -10.70 -14.01
CA HIS A 249 3.12 -10.49 -12.74
C HIS A 249 4.29 -9.50 -12.82
N GLY A 250 4.34 -8.69 -13.89
CA GLY A 250 5.45 -7.80 -14.17
C GLY A 250 5.35 -6.45 -13.46
N SER A 251 6.50 -5.80 -13.31
CA SER A 251 6.60 -4.46 -12.71
C SER A 251 7.48 -3.49 -13.50
N ARG A 252 7.31 -2.20 -13.18
CA ARG A 252 8.28 -1.13 -13.44
C ARG A 252 8.40 -0.26 -12.21
N LEU A 253 9.59 0.30 -12.00
CA LEU A 253 9.86 1.22 -10.91
C LEU A 253 10.50 2.49 -11.47
N PHE A 254 9.94 3.63 -11.09
CA PHE A 254 10.31 4.92 -11.61
C PHE A 254 10.67 5.92 -10.50
N THR A 255 11.63 6.77 -10.81
CA THR A 255 11.70 8.11 -10.23
C THR A 255 11.11 9.11 -11.21
N VAL A 256 10.12 9.88 -10.77
CA VAL A 256 9.41 10.86 -11.57
C VAL A 256 9.69 12.26 -11.04
N THR A 257 10.19 13.14 -11.90
CA THR A 257 10.46 14.55 -11.57
C THR A 257 9.44 15.45 -12.25
N PRO A 258 8.47 16.02 -11.51
CA PRO A 258 7.49 16.94 -12.07
C PRO A 258 8.14 18.24 -12.55
N HIS A 259 7.76 18.69 -13.76
CA HIS A 259 8.06 20.04 -14.29
C HIS A 259 6.80 20.87 -14.50
N GLY A 260 5.64 20.26 -14.27
CA GLY A 260 4.34 20.89 -14.40
C GLY A 260 3.83 21.50 -13.10
N SER A 261 2.53 21.78 -13.05
CA SER A 261 1.89 22.44 -11.91
C SER A 261 1.29 21.42 -10.95
N ARG A 262 1.44 21.63 -9.64
CA ARG A 262 0.64 20.93 -8.63
C ARG A 262 -0.84 21.21 -8.85
N LEU A 263 -1.66 20.18 -8.65
CA LEU A 263 -3.10 20.30 -8.69
C LEU A 263 -3.61 20.97 -7.41
N GLN A 264 -4.69 21.74 -7.58
CA GLN A 264 -5.48 22.25 -6.48
C GLN A 264 -6.68 21.35 -6.32
N TRP A 265 -7.07 21.09 -5.07
CA TRP A 265 -8.14 20.18 -4.73
C TRP A 265 -9.26 20.92 -4.01
N THR A 266 -10.49 20.49 -4.22
CA THR A 266 -11.66 20.87 -3.42
C THR A 266 -12.10 19.63 -2.67
N GLY A 267 -12.04 19.69 -1.34
CA GLY A 267 -12.58 18.64 -0.47
C GLY A 267 -14.08 18.82 -0.27
N HIS A 268 -14.80 17.71 -0.24
CA HIS A 268 -16.22 17.63 0.06
C HIS A 268 -16.45 16.52 1.09
N GLU A 269 -16.82 16.92 2.30
CA GLU A 269 -17.09 16.01 3.42
C GLU A 269 -18.31 15.13 3.12
N ALA A 270 -18.21 13.83 3.40
CA ALA A 270 -19.28 12.90 3.07
C ALA A 270 -20.53 13.14 3.94
N GLU A 271 -20.36 13.51 5.20
CA GLU A 271 -21.45 13.81 6.13
C GLU A 271 -22.22 15.10 5.79
N ALA A 272 -21.67 15.94 4.90
CA ALA A 272 -22.38 17.07 4.32
C ALA A 272 -23.24 16.67 3.10
N GLY A 273 -23.07 15.44 2.59
CA GLY A 273 -23.82 14.90 1.47
C GLY A 273 -25.22 14.41 1.84
N ALA A 274 -26.04 14.15 0.82
CA ALA A 274 -27.36 13.55 0.99
C ALA A 274 -27.24 12.03 1.23
N LEU A 275 -27.77 11.57 2.36
CA LEU A 275 -27.77 10.15 2.73
C LEU A 275 -29.03 9.44 2.21
N GLY A 276 -28.86 8.19 1.79
CA GLY A 276 -29.96 7.31 1.39
C GLY A 276 -29.78 5.87 1.86
N GLY A 277 -30.88 5.13 1.93
CA GLY A 277 -30.87 3.75 2.44
C GLY A 277 -30.52 3.70 3.93
N ASN A 278 -29.60 2.81 4.30
CA ASN A 278 -29.14 2.63 5.67
C ASN A 278 -28.02 3.59 6.10
N ALA A 279 -27.51 4.42 5.17
CA ALA A 279 -26.38 5.29 5.42
C ALA A 279 -26.63 6.23 6.61
N ALA A 280 -25.63 6.37 7.48
CA ALA A 280 -25.71 7.21 8.67
C ALA A 280 -24.37 7.88 8.96
N THR A 281 -24.43 9.06 9.58
CA THR A 281 -23.23 9.73 10.08
C THR A 281 -22.75 9.07 11.38
N ALA A 282 -21.44 8.99 11.56
CA ALA A 282 -20.79 8.50 12.76
C ALA A 282 -19.58 9.38 13.12
N ASP A 283 -19.22 9.41 14.40
CA ASP A 283 -18.02 10.11 14.85
C ASP A 283 -16.76 9.32 14.43
N CYS A 284 -15.71 10.05 14.07
CA CYS A 284 -14.44 9.51 13.63
C CYS A 284 -13.33 10.51 13.92
N SER A 285 -12.56 10.31 14.99
CA SER A 285 -11.52 11.27 15.39
C SER A 285 -10.36 11.39 14.39
N ALA A 286 -10.15 10.37 13.55
CA ALA A 286 -9.11 10.37 12.53
C ALA A 286 -9.57 11.02 11.20
N CYS A 287 -10.87 11.16 11.01
CA CYS A 287 -11.47 11.70 9.79
C CYS A 287 -11.38 13.23 9.74
N SER A 288 -11.45 13.79 8.54
CA SER A 288 -11.73 15.21 8.39
C SER A 288 -13.01 15.60 9.14
N ASP A 289 -12.98 16.78 9.76
CA ASP A 289 -14.09 17.32 10.58
C ASP A 289 -14.64 16.39 11.69
N GLY A 290 -13.92 15.31 12.02
CA GLY A 290 -14.23 14.40 13.11
C GLY A 290 -15.40 13.45 12.82
N ARG A 291 -15.84 13.31 11.56
CA ARG A 291 -17.02 12.51 11.18
C ARG A 291 -16.81 11.71 9.91
N LYS A 292 -17.68 10.73 9.71
CA LYS A 292 -17.74 9.90 8.50
C LYS A 292 -19.17 9.48 8.21
N VAL A 293 -19.40 8.97 7.00
CA VAL A 293 -20.62 8.24 6.64
C VAL A 293 -20.33 6.75 6.63
N GLY A 294 -21.05 6.01 7.47
CA GLY A 294 -21.00 4.55 7.52
C GLY A 294 -22.38 3.93 7.28
N ASN A 295 -22.54 2.68 7.68
CA ASN A 295 -23.74 1.87 7.42
C ASN A 295 -24.10 1.79 5.92
N LEU A 296 -23.08 1.77 5.07
CA LEU A 296 -23.24 1.61 3.64
C LEU A 296 -23.42 0.12 3.31
N TYR A 297 -24.62 -0.39 3.57
CA TYR A 297 -25.08 -1.74 3.19
C TYR A 297 -26.57 -1.72 2.85
N GLY A 298 -27.05 -2.71 2.10
CA GLY A 298 -28.48 -2.83 1.80
C GLY A 298 -29.06 -1.64 1.02
N GLY A 299 -28.27 -1.07 0.09
CA GLY A 299 -28.59 0.15 -0.66
C GLY A 299 -28.27 1.45 0.07
N GLY A 300 -27.45 1.39 1.12
CA GLY A 300 -26.91 2.58 1.79
C GLY A 300 -26.02 3.37 0.83
N LYS A 301 -26.26 4.68 0.73
CA LYS A 301 -25.50 5.56 -0.17
C LYS A 301 -25.31 6.95 0.40
N VAL A 302 -24.26 7.61 -0.06
CA VAL A 302 -24.02 9.05 0.11
C VAL A 302 -23.89 9.70 -1.26
N THR A 303 -24.60 10.82 -1.46
CA THR A 303 -24.51 11.66 -2.65
C THR A 303 -23.92 13.01 -2.25
N VAL A 304 -22.72 13.29 -2.76
CA VAL A 304 -22.05 14.58 -2.61
C VAL A 304 -22.46 15.47 -3.78
N ASP A 305 -23.02 16.63 -3.45
CA ASP A 305 -23.47 17.64 -4.41
C ASP A 305 -22.43 18.76 -4.58
N ASP A 306 -22.71 19.65 -5.55
CA ASP A 306 -21.90 20.85 -5.86
C ASP A 306 -20.41 20.58 -6.12
N VAL A 307 -20.12 19.42 -6.73
CA VAL A 307 -18.78 19.10 -7.22
C VAL A 307 -18.54 19.85 -8.53
N VAL A 308 -17.91 21.02 -8.44
CA VAL A 308 -17.71 21.92 -9.58
C VAL A 308 -16.36 21.68 -10.26
N VAL A 309 -16.39 21.31 -11.55
CA VAL A 309 -15.18 21.20 -12.38
C VAL A 309 -15.25 22.13 -13.60
N ARG A 310 -14.10 22.60 -14.08
CA ARG A 310 -14.02 23.58 -15.17
C ARG A 310 -14.28 22.97 -16.55
N GLU A 311 -13.76 21.77 -16.77
CA GLU A 311 -13.80 21.10 -18.08
C GLU A 311 -14.45 19.72 -17.94
N PRO A 312 -15.18 19.22 -18.96
CA PRO A 312 -15.69 17.87 -18.92
C PRO A 312 -14.53 16.87 -19.09
N GLY A 313 -14.59 15.73 -18.41
CA GLY A 313 -13.52 14.73 -18.52
C GLY A 313 -13.62 13.65 -17.45
N THR A 314 -12.64 12.75 -17.46
CA THR A 314 -12.44 11.78 -16.39
C THR A 314 -11.49 12.37 -15.36
N TYR A 315 -11.95 12.48 -14.12
CA TYR A 315 -11.20 13.01 -12.99
C TYR A 315 -10.82 11.87 -12.05
N GLN A 316 -9.59 11.89 -11.53
CA GLN A 316 -9.12 10.96 -10.51
C GLN A 316 -9.54 11.48 -9.14
N VAL A 317 -10.79 11.21 -8.76
CA VAL A 317 -11.39 11.65 -7.49
C VAL A 317 -10.72 10.88 -6.35
N ARG A 318 -10.09 11.59 -5.42
CA ARG A 318 -9.49 10.95 -4.24
C ARG A 318 -10.60 10.71 -3.22
N VAL A 319 -10.84 9.46 -2.87
CA VAL A 319 -11.79 9.07 -1.83
C VAL A 319 -11.02 8.75 -0.57
N SER A 320 -11.32 9.45 0.53
CA SER A 320 -10.81 9.14 1.87
C SER A 320 -11.82 8.21 2.54
N TYR A 321 -11.37 7.05 2.99
CA TYR A 321 -12.24 5.96 3.43
C TYR A 321 -11.64 5.18 4.60
N ILE A 322 -12.48 4.39 5.25
CA ILE A 322 -12.12 3.48 6.33
C ILE A 322 -12.81 2.14 6.09
N SER A 323 -12.07 1.03 6.22
CA SER A 323 -12.61 -0.31 6.03
C SER A 323 -11.81 -1.34 6.82
N GLY A 324 -12.44 -2.03 7.76
CA GLY A 324 -11.76 -3.11 8.50
C GLY A 324 -11.42 -4.33 7.63
N ASP A 325 -12.12 -4.51 6.51
CA ASP A 325 -11.95 -5.58 5.54
C ASP A 325 -11.99 -5.02 4.11
N ALA A 326 -11.48 -5.76 3.11
CA ALA A 326 -11.55 -5.32 1.72
C ALA A 326 -13.01 -5.26 1.25
N ARG A 327 -13.43 -4.13 0.68
CA ARG A 327 -14.83 -3.85 0.31
C ARG A 327 -14.95 -3.23 -1.06
N SER A 328 -16.16 -3.19 -1.59
CA SER A 328 -16.45 -2.58 -2.89
C SER A 328 -17.59 -1.57 -2.77
N ALA A 329 -17.52 -0.51 -3.57
CA ALA A 329 -18.59 0.45 -3.72
C ALA A 329 -18.88 0.76 -5.19
N LEU A 330 -20.15 1.01 -5.49
CA LEU A 330 -20.60 1.51 -6.77
C LEU A 330 -20.48 3.04 -6.77
N ILE A 331 -19.70 3.58 -7.71
CA ILE A 331 -19.48 5.02 -7.85
C ILE A 331 -20.08 5.51 -9.16
N SER A 332 -20.90 6.56 -9.08
CA SER A 332 -21.53 7.18 -10.24
C SER A 332 -21.53 8.70 -10.13
N ALA A 333 -21.64 9.38 -11.27
CA ALA A 333 -21.81 10.82 -11.32
C ALA A 333 -23.10 11.21 -12.05
N ASN A 334 -23.78 12.24 -11.57
CA ASN A 334 -24.97 12.83 -12.20
C ASN A 334 -26.11 11.82 -12.49
N GLY A 335 -26.25 10.76 -11.69
CA GLY A 335 -27.23 9.70 -11.92
C GLY A 335 -26.95 8.81 -13.14
N GLY A 336 -25.71 8.85 -13.67
CA GLY A 336 -25.26 7.98 -14.74
C GLY A 336 -25.00 6.53 -14.30
N GLY A 337 -24.46 5.72 -15.21
CA GLY A 337 -24.09 4.34 -14.90
C GLY A 337 -22.99 4.28 -13.83
N ALA A 338 -23.19 3.42 -12.82
CA ALA A 338 -22.22 3.21 -11.76
C ALA A 338 -21.14 2.20 -12.17
N THR A 339 -19.92 2.43 -11.71
CA THR A 339 -18.80 1.50 -11.82
C THR A 339 -18.43 0.97 -10.43
N SER A 340 -18.14 -0.32 -10.32
CA SER A 340 -17.69 -0.93 -9.07
C SER A 340 -16.21 -0.67 -8.88
N HIS A 341 -15.82 -0.25 -7.67
CA HIS A 341 -14.44 -0.05 -7.28
C HIS A 341 -14.17 -0.78 -5.97
N THR A 342 -13.04 -1.48 -5.92
CA THR A 342 -12.53 -2.14 -4.72
C THR A 342 -11.71 -1.16 -3.88
N PHE A 343 -11.87 -1.27 -2.58
CA PHE A 343 -11.18 -0.56 -1.53
C PHE A 343 -10.47 -1.59 -0.66
N ALA A 344 -9.15 -1.45 -0.53
CA ALA A 344 -8.36 -2.33 0.32
C ALA A 344 -8.79 -2.18 1.79
N SER A 345 -8.44 -3.16 2.63
CA SER A 345 -8.59 -2.97 4.07
C SER A 345 -7.66 -1.84 4.55
N THR A 346 -8.17 -1.00 5.44
CA THR A 346 -7.37 -0.06 6.24
C THR A 346 -6.90 -0.69 7.55
N GLY A 347 -7.19 -1.98 7.75
CA GLY A 347 -6.83 -2.79 8.92
C GLY A 347 -7.84 -2.71 10.07
N ASP A 348 -8.55 -1.59 10.22
CA ASP A 348 -9.57 -1.40 11.26
C ASP A 348 -10.68 -0.41 10.83
N TRP A 349 -11.57 -0.04 11.78
CA TRP A 349 -12.68 0.91 11.58
C TRP A 349 -12.39 2.36 12.04
N GLY A 350 -11.12 2.69 12.29
CA GLY A 350 -10.67 4.00 12.77
C GLY A 350 -9.53 4.64 11.95
N THR A 351 -8.86 3.89 11.09
CA THR A 351 -7.71 4.32 10.29
C THR A 351 -8.16 4.78 8.90
N VAL A 352 -7.90 6.04 8.57
CA VAL A 352 -8.23 6.62 7.26
C VAL A 352 -7.14 6.29 6.24
N ASN A 353 -7.56 5.84 5.06
CA ASN A 353 -6.70 5.72 3.89
C ASN A 353 -7.35 6.43 2.68
N THR A 354 -6.61 6.59 1.58
CA THR A 354 -7.12 7.21 0.36
C THR A 354 -6.93 6.34 -0.87
N VAL A 355 -7.84 6.45 -1.83
CA VAL A 355 -7.70 5.82 -3.15
C VAL A 355 -8.21 6.77 -4.23
N HIS A 356 -7.61 6.74 -5.42
CA HIS A 356 -8.13 7.49 -6.57
C HIS A 356 -9.08 6.63 -7.39
N VAL A 357 -10.27 7.17 -7.63
CA VAL A 357 -11.31 6.56 -8.45
C VAL A 357 -11.54 7.42 -9.70
N PRO A 358 -11.51 6.82 -10.92
CA PRO A 358 -11.83 7.54 -12.13
C PRO A 358 -13.33 7.82 -12.22
N VAL A 359 -13.72 9.10 -12.24
CA VAL A 359 -15.12 9.53 -12.35
C VAL A 359 -15.28 10.49 -13.52
N ARG A 360 -16.25 10.23 -14.40
CA ARG A 360 -16.56 11.10 -15.54
C ARG A 360 -17.48 12.25 -15.11
N LEU A 361 -16.99 13.48 -15.20
CA LEU A 361 -17.69 14.70 -14.79
C LEU A 361 -17.95 15.60 -16.00
N LYS A 362 -19.06 16.36 -15.96
CA LYS A 362 -19.35 17.45 -16.92
C LYS A 362 -18.79 18.76 -16.38
N ALA A 363 -18.53 19.72 -17.25
CA ALA A 363 -18.23 21.09 -16.82
C ALA A 363 -19.39 21.68 -16.00
N GLY A 364 -19.04 22.44 -14.96
CA GLY A 364 -19.99 22.99 -13.99
C GLY A 364 -20.22 22.05 -12.81
N ALA A 365 -21.37 22.19 -12.17
CA ALA A 365 -21.75 21.41 -10.99
C ALA A 365 -22.12 19.96 -11.33
N ASN A 366 -21.63 19.03 -10.52
CA ASN A 366 -21.89 17.60 -10.60
C ASN A 366 -22.37 17.08 -9.25
N THR A 367 -22.99 15.90 -9.29
CA THR A 367 -23.18 15.06 -8.12
C THR A 367 -22.31 13.81 -8.25
N ILE A 368 -21.75 13.32 -7.15
CA ILE A 368 -21.03 12.04 -7.07
C ILE A 368 -21.70 11.20 -6.00
N THR A 369 -22.10 9.98 -6.36
CA THR A 369 -22.74 9.03 -5.43
C THR A 369 -21.84 7.83 -5.20
N ILE A 370 -21.65 7.48 -3.93
CA ILE A 370 -21.01 6.25 -3.48
C ILE A 370 -22.10 5.39 -2.84
N ASP A 371 -22.35 4.21 -3.42
CA ASP A 371 -23.47 3.32 -3.09
C ASP A 371 -22.96 1.91 -2.79
N SER A 372 -23.46 1.28 -1.73
CA SER A 372 -23.11 -0.10 -1.38
C SER A 372 -23.67 -1.14 -2.36
N GLY A 373 -24.65 -0.76 -3.18
CA GLY A 373 -25.52 -1.71 -3.87
C GLY A 373 -26.47 -2.42 -2.89
N THR A 374 -27.38 -3.24 -3.42
CA THR A 374 -28.39 -3.95 -2.62
C THR A 374 -27.81 -5.06 -1.74
N ASP A 375 -26.77 -5.73 -2.22
CA ASP A 375 -26.23 -6.94 -1.59
C ASP A 375 -24.78 -6.76 -1.08
N GLY A 376 -24.21 -5.56 -1.24
CA GLY A 376 -22.83 -5.24 -0.88
C GLY A 376 -22.69 -4.49 0.44
N TYR A 377 -21.47 -4.49 0.96
CA TYR A 377 -21.00 -3.64 2.04
C TYR A 377 -19.90 -2.75 1.48
N ALA A 378 -20.10 -1.43 1.53
CA ALA A 378 -19.09 -0.45 1.16
C ALA A 378 -18.24 -0.06 2.38
N PRO A 379 -17.03 0.49 2.17
CA PRO A 379 -16.26 1.12 3.23
C PRO A 379 -16.99 2.34 3.78
N ASP A 380 -16.65 2.77 5.00
CA ASP A 380 -17.09 4.06 5.50
C ASP A 380 -16.36 5.18 4.74
N ILE A 381 -17.05 6.27 4.44
CA ILE A 381 -16.50 7.39 3.65
C ILE A 381 -16.32 8.60 4.56
N ASP A 382 -15.09 9.10 4.62
CA ASP A 382 -14.74 10.36 5.26
C ASP A 382 -15.09 11.51 4.31
N ARG A 383 -14.40 11.58 3.16
CA ARG A 383 -14.62 12.64 2.18
C ARG A 383 -14.16 12.30 0.78
N ILE A 384 -14.50 13.16 -0.18
CA ILE A 384 -13.92 13.14 -1.52
C ILE A 384 -13.16 14.44 -1.82
N ASP A 385 -12.00 14.34 -2.46
CA ASP A 385 -11.28 15.48 -3.01
C ASP A 385 -11.30 15.43 -4.55
N VAL A 386 -11.70 16.54 -5.17
CA VAL A 386 -11.80 16.68 -6.63
C VAL A 386 -10.89 17.81 -7.12
N GLN A 387 -10.21 17.56 -8.23
CA GLN A 387 -9.27 18.51 -8.82
C GLN A 387 -10.00 19.71 -9.42
N LYS A 388 -9.44 20.92 -9.23
CA LYS A 388 -9.96 22.20 -9.78
C LYS A 388 -9.59 22.49 -11.22
#